data_AF-A0A316MDI3-F1
#
_entry.id   AF-A0A316MDI3-F1
#
_cell.length_a   1.000
_cell.length_b   1.000
_cell.length_c   1.000
_cell.angle_alpha   90.00
_cell.angle_beta   90.00
_cell.angle_gamma   90.00
#
_symmetry.space_group_name_H-M   'P 1'
#
loop_
_entity.id
_entity.type
_entity.pdbx_description
1 polymer ?
#
loop_
_entity_poly.entity_id
_entity_poly.type
_entity_poly.pdbx_seq_one_letter_code
_entity_poly.pdbx_strand_id
1 'polypeptide(L)'
;MTEAIEQVLRQLGVGANYKGYRITVFAIALISEDEDRLTSVTKEIYYDVAKLTGCSWTAVERNIRTVVARAWYCNPQKLSQIAGYTLLSAPTASEFLDIVSNYIRRNPPAHNPSTHR
;
A
#
# COMPACT_ATOMS: atom_id res chain seq x y z
N MET A 1 -7.78 8.90 -5.20
CA MET A 1 -6.95 8.26 -4.14
C MET A 1 -6.52 6.86 -4.53
N THR A 2 -7.48 5.95 -4.76
CA THR A 2 -7.22 4.55 -5.12
C THR A 2 -6.33 4.41 -6.36
N GLU A 3 -6.55 5.20 -7.41
CA GLU A 3 -5.73 5.18 -8.65
C GLU A 3 -4.23 5.41 -8.39
N ALA A 4 -3.88 6.29 -7.44
CA ALA A 4 -2.48 6.52 -7.08
C ALA A 4 -1.86 5.30 -6.39
N ILE A 5 -2.63 4.62 -5.52
CA ILE A 5 -2.22 3.36 -4.89
C ILE A 5 -1.98 2.29 -5.95
N GLU A 6 -2.94 2.12 -6.86
CA GLU A 6 -2.86 1.15 -7.95
C GLU A 6 -1.67 1.40 -8.88
N GLN A 7 -1.39 2.67 -9.20
CA GLN A 7 -0.25 3.06 -10.01
C GLN A 7 1.07 2.71 -9.31
N VAL A 8 1.20 2.99 -8.01
CA VAL A 8 2.39 2.62 -7.24
C VAL A 8 2.59 1.11 -7.20
N LEU A 9 1.54 0.34 -6.89
CA LEU A 9 1.62 -1.13 -6.88
C LEU A 9 2.02 -1.69 -8.25
N ARG A 10 1.51 -1.10 -9.34
CA ARG A 10 1.89 -1.47 -10.70
C ARG A 10 3.36 -1.17 -11.00
N GLN A 11 3.89 -0.01 -10.58
CA GLN A 11 5.32 0.32 -10.72
C GLN A 11 6.23 -0.63 -9.93
N LEU A 12 5.70 -1.21 -8.84
CA LEU A 12 6.35 -2.24 -8.05
C LEU A 12 6.18 -3.66 -8.64
N GLY A 13 5.52 -3.81 -9.79
CA GLY A 13 5.33 -5.12 -10.44
C GLY A 13 4.19 -5.97 -9.84
N VAL A 14 3.28 -5.34 -9.11
CA VAL A 14 2.08 -5.96 -8.52
C VAL A 14 0.85 -5.50 -9.28
N GLY A 15 0.31 -6.38 -10.13
CA GLY A 15 -0.92 -6.14 -10.89
C GLY A 15 -2.18 -6.65 -10.20
N ALA A 16 -3.34 -6.28 -10.75
CA ALA A 16 -4.66 -6.66 -10.23
C ALA A 16 -4.95 -8.18 -10.25
N ASN A 17 -4.17 -8.95 -11.02
CA ASN A 17 -4.26 -10.42 -11.04
C ASN A 17 -3.65 -11.08 -9.79
N TYR A 18 -2.97 -10.33 -8.93
CA TYR A 18 -2.34 -10.86 -7.73
C TYR A 18 -3.34 -10.95 -6.57
N LYS A 19 -3.43 -12.11 -5.90
CA LYS A 19 -4.47 -12.38 -4.87
C LYS A 19 -4.53 -11.33 -3.75
N GLY A 20 -3.37 -10.83 -3.32
CA GLY A 20 -3.29 -9.82 -2.26
C GLY A 20 -3.46 -8.37 -2.73
N TYR A 21 -3.64 -8.12 -4.04
CA TYR A 21 -3.69 -6.77 -4.60
C TYR A 21 -4.82 -5.94 -3.98
N ARG A 22 -6.07 -6.43 -4.08
CA ARG A 22 -7.25 -5.71 -3.56
C ARG A 22 -7.16 -5.47 -2.05
N ILE A 23 -6.70 -6.48 -1.31
CA ILE A 23 -6.48 -6.39 0.15
C ILE A 23 -5.48 -5.27 0.47
N THR A 24 -4.37 -5.21 -0.27
CA THR A 24 -3.33 -4.20 -0.06
C THR A 24 -3.82 -2.81 -0.42
N VAL A 25 -4.58 -2.66 -1.51
CA VAL A 25 -5.20 -1.38 -1.89
C VAL A 25 -6.12 -0.87 -0.78
N PHE A 26 -7.00 -1.73 -0.23
CA PHE A 26 -7.88 -1.34 0.88
C PHE A 26 -7.11 -0.97 2.14
N ALA A 27 -6.07 -1.73 2.49
CA ALA A 27 -5.24 -1.42 3.65
C ALA A 27 -4.59 -0.03 3.53
N ILE A 28 -4.01 0.29 2.38
CA ILE A 28 -3.36 1.59 2.14
C ILE A 28 -4.39 2.72 2.10
N ALA A 29 -5.57 2.49 1.50
CA ALA A 29 -6.64 3.48 1.47
C ALA A 29 -7.12 3.84 2.88
N LEU A 30 -7.40 2.84 3.73
CA LEU A 30 -7.82 3.05 5.12
C LEU A 30 -6.77 3.81 5.94
N ILE A 31 -5.49 3.49 5.77
CA ILE A 31 -4.40 4.23 6.42
C ILE A 31 -4.37 5.68 5.93
N SER A 32 -4.66 5.91 4.66
CA SER A 32 -4.58 7.24 4.08
C SER A 32 -5.77 8.14 4.42
N GLU A 33 -6.92 7.57 4.79
CA GLU A 33 -8.13 8.28 5.19
C GLU A 33 -8.07 8.81 6.64
N ASP A 34 -7.27 8.19 7.50
CA ASP A 34 -7.19 8.55 8.92
C ASP A 34 -5.72 8.58 9.39
N GLU A 35 -5.22 9.79 9.59
CA GLU A 35 -3.82 10.12 9.88
C GLU A 35 -3.33 9.56 11.22
N ASP A 36 -4.24 9.36 12.18
CA ASP A 36 -3.93 8.89 13.53
C ASP A 36 -3.83 7.36 13.66
N ARG A 37 -4.23 6.59 12.63
CA ARG A 37 -4.22 5.11 12.69
C ARG A 37 -2.84 4.51 12.50
N LEU A 38 -1.91 5.27 11.93
CA LEU A 38 -0.55 4.83 11.63
C LEU A 38 0.31 4.66 12.89
N THR A 39 0.08 5.50 13.90
CA THR A 39 0.80 5.49 15.18
C THR A 39 0.25 4.48 16.18
N SER A 40 -0.98 3.98 16.00
CA SER A 40 -1.64 3.20 17.05
C SER A 40 -1.89 1.73 16.73
N VAL A 41 -2.41 1.29 15.58
CA VAL A 41 -2.72 -0.16 15.45
C VAL A 41 -2.76 -0.70 14.02
N THR A 42 -1.65 -1.30 13.55
CA THR A 42 -1.67 -2.08 12.29
C THR A 42 -2.67 -3.24 12.32
N LYS A 43 -2.95 -3.77 13.52
CA LYS A 43 -3.98 -4.81 13.70
C LYS A 43 -5.39 -4.30 13.40
N GLU A 44 -5.75 -3.06 13.75
CA GLU A 44 -7.08 -2.52 13.46
C GLU A 44 -7.31 -2.41 11.96
N ILE A 45 -6.31 -1.96 11.21
CA ILE A 45 -6.36 -1.95 9.74
C ILE A 45 -6.59 -3.37 9.22
N TYR A 46 -5.89 -4.38 9.75
CA TYR A 46 -6.12 -5.76 9.34
C TYR A 46 -7.52 -6.27 9.68
N TYR A 47 -8.08 -5.88 10.83
CA TYR A 47 -9.46 -6.22 11.20
C TYR A 47 -10.49 -5.53 10.30
N ASP A 48 -10.29 -4.27 9.96
CA ASP A 48 -11.23 -3.54 9.11
C ASP A 48 -11.18 -4.04 7.66
N VAL A 49 -9.99 -4.29 7.12
CA VAL A 49 -9.85 -4.93 5.80
C VAL A 49 -10.47 -6.33 5.83
N ALA A 50 -10.27 -7.11 6.91
CA ALA A 50 -10.87 -8.43 7.07
C ALA A 50 -12.42 -8.37 7.01
N LYS A 51 -13.05 -7.39 7.68
CA LYS A 51 -14.49 -7.14 7.59
C LYS A 51 -14.91 -6.79 6.16
N LEU A 52 -14.16 -5.93 5.47
CA LEU A 52 -14.46 -5.49 4.10
C LEU A 52 -14.33 -6.62 3.06
N THR A 53 -13.39 -7.56 3.26
CA THR A 53 -13.12 -8.63 2.29
C THR A 53 -13.69 -9.99 2.69
N GLY A 54 -14.34 -10.11 3.84
CA GLY A 54 -14.85 -11.38 4.38
C GLY A 54 -13.75 -12.40 4.71
N CYS A 55 -12.51 -11.95 4.92
CA CYS A 55 -11.36 -12.82 5.21
C CYS A 55 -10.97 -12.72 6.69
N SER A 56 -10.11 -13.60 7.20
CA SER A 56 -9.51 -13.41 8.53
C SER A 56 -8.43 -12.33 8.49
N TRP A 57 -8.20 -11.64 9.62
CA TRP A 57 -7.11 -10.66 9.75
C TRP A 57 -5.73 -11.30 9.49
N THR A 58 -5.55 -12.58 9.82
CA THR A 58 -4.33 -13.34 9.50
C THR A 58 -4.17 -13.57 8.00
N ALA A 59 -5.27 -13.80 7.27
CA ALA A 59 -5.24 -13.91 5.82
C ALA A 59 -4.92 -12.55 5.18
N VAL A 60 -5.41 -11.44 5.74
CA VAL A 60 -5.06 -10.09 5.31
C VAL A 60 -3.54 -9.85 5.41
N GLU A 61 -2.96 -10.06 6.60
CA GLU A 61 -1.52 -9.91 6.83
C GLU A 61 -0.69 -10.79 5.88
N ARG A 62 -1.06 -12.06 5.72
CA ARG A 62 -0.39 -12.99 4.80
C ARG A 62 -0.45 -12.52 3.34
N ASN A 63 -1.60 -12.04 2.89
CA ASN A 63 -1.77 -11.55 1.53
C ASN A 63 -0.90 -10.31 1.28
N ILE A 64 -0.83 -9.40 2.24
CA ILE A 64 0.03 -8.22 2.17
C ILE A 64 1.51 -8.66 2.11
N ARG A 65 1.98 -9.56 2.98
CA ARG A 65 3.36 -10.08 2.87
C ARG A 65 3.68 -10.70 1.52
N THR A 66 2.70 -11.37 0.92
CA THR A 66 2.85 -11.98 -0.41
C THR A 66 3.02 -10.90 -1.47
N VAL A 67 2.28 -9.78 -1.36
CA VAL A 67 2.46 -8.58 -2.19
C VAL A 67 3.84 -7.95 -1.96
N VAL A 68 4.28 -7.80 -0.71
CA VAL A 68 5.60 -7.24 -0.39
C VAL A 68 6.72 -8.07 -1.00
N ALA A 69 6.67 -9.39 -0.84
CA ALA A 69 7.66 -10.29 -1.42
C ALA A 69 7.71 -10.17 -2.95
N ARG A 70 6.54 -10.02 -3.60
CA ARG A 70 6.48 -9.78 -5.05
C ARG A 70 7.07 -8.43 -5.44
N ALA A 71 6.70 -7.35 -4.73
CA ALA A 71 7.20 -6.01 -4.97
C ALA A 71 8.73 -5.94 -4.83
N TRP A 72 9.26 -6.53 -3.76
CA TRP A 72 10.69 -6.63 -3.50
C TRP A 72 11.42 -7.43 -4.57
N TYR A 73 10.87 -8.59 -4.98
CA TYR A 73 11.46 -9.41 -6.03
C TYR A 73 11.49 -8.68 -7.39
N CYS A 74 10.41 -7.97 -7.72
CA CYS A 74 10.29 -7.31 -9.02
C CYS A 74 11.07 -6.01 -9.14
N ASN A 75 11.02 -5.15 -8.11
CA ASN A 75 11.59 -3.82 -8.21
C ASN A 75 12.07 -3.28 -6.85
N PRO A 76 13.12 -3.87 -6.26
CA PRO A 76 13.64 -3.46 -4.95
C PRO A 76 14.21 -2.03 -4.97
N GLN A 77 14.76 -1.62 -6.13
CA GLN A 77 15.25 -0.26 -6.35
C GLN A 77 14.12 0.76 -6.29
N LYS A 78 13.01 0.52 -7.01
CA LYS A 78 11.86 1.43 -6.95
C LYS A 78 11.21 1.45 -5.56
N LEU A 79 11.15 0.30 -4.89
CA LEU A 79 10.64 0.26 -3.51
C LEU A 79 11.51 1.09 -2.56
N SER A 80 12.83 1.04 -2.70
CA SER A 80 13.76 1.89 -1.93
C SER A 80 13.60 3.38 -2.27
N GLN A 81 13.39 3.72 -3.54
CA GLN A 81 13.11 5.11 -3.94
C GLN A 81 11.82 5.63 -3.31
N ILE A 82 10.77 4.82 -3.27
CA ILE A 82 9.48 5.15 -2.64
C ILE A 82 9.65 5.30 -1.13
N ALA A 83 10.46 4.44 -0.49
CA ALA A 83 10.80 4.53 0.92
C ALA A 83 11.58 5.80 1.29
N GLY A 84 12.34 6.36 0.34
CA GLY A 84 13.22 7.51 0.57
C GLY A 84 14.55 7.14 1.24
N TYR A 85 14.85 5.84 1.38
CA TYR A 85 16.11 5.31 1.89
C TYR A 85 16.38 3.92 1.31
N THR A 86 17.64 3.48 1.37
CA THR A 86 18.04 2.16 0.88
C THR A 86 17.46 1.05 1.76
N LEU A 87 16.67 0.15 1.18
CA LEU A 87 16.20 -1.05 1.87
C LEU A 87 17.21 -2.20 1.72
N LEU A 88 17.59 -2.76 2.88
CA LEU A 88 18.42 -3.97 3.05
C LEU A 88 17.81 -5.23 2.42
N SER A 89 16.51 -5.36 2.64
CA SER A 89 15.71 -6.55 2.45
C SER A 89 14.26 -6.15 2.21
N ALA A 90 13.42 -7.12 1.86
CA ALA A 90 11.98 -6.89 1.80
C ALA A 90 11.48 -6.31 3.14
N PRO A 91 10.73 -5.21 3.13
CA PRO A 91 10.15 -4.66 4.34
C PRO A 91 9.10 -5.62 4.93
N THR A 92 8.75 -5.41 6.19
CA THR A 92 7.58 -6.08 6.78
C THR A 92 6.28 -5.57 6.14
N ALA A 93 5.17 -6.29 6.36
CA ALA A 93 3.86 -5.84 5.87
C ALA A 93 3.52 -4.43 6.37
N SER A 94 3.75 -4.16 7.66
CA SER A 94 3.47 -2.86 8.27
C SER A 94 4.35 -1.76 7.69
N GLU A 95 5.67 -1.99 7.58
CA GLU A 95 6.60 -1.02 6.96
C GLU A 95 6.24 -0.74 5.51
N PHE A 96 5.86 -1.77 4.74
CA PHE A 96 5.45 -1.58 3.36
C PHE A 96 4.21 -0.68 3.24
N LEU A 97 3.20 -0.89 4.09
CA LEU A 97 2.01 -0.05 4.12
C LEU A 97 2.33 1.40 4.50
N ASP A 98 3.20 1.60 5.50
CA ASP A 98 3.69 2.92 5.89
C ASP A 98 4.43 3.62 4.75
N ILE A 99 5.41 2.95 4.15
CA ILE A 99 6.20 3.46 3.01
C ILE A 99 5.29 3.92 1.87
N VAL A 100 4.35 3.07 1.44
CA VAL A 100 3.50 3.37 0.29
C VAL A 100 2.49 4.46 0.63
N SER A 101 1.87 4.42 1.81
CA SER A 101 0.91 5.46 2.23
C SER A 101 1.59 6.83 2.35
N ASN A 102 2.77 6.91 2.97
CA ASN A 102 3.56 8.13 3.07
C ASN A 102 3.97 8.68 1.70
N TYR A 103 4.39 7.81 0.78
CA TYR A 103 4.74 8.23 -0.57
C TYR A 103 3.55 8.85 -1.32
N ILE A 104 2.37 8.23 -1.25
CA ILE A 104 1.16 8.73 -1.91
C ILE A 104 0.71 10.06 -1.33
N ARG A 105 0.79 10.22 0.00
CA ARG A 105 0.49 11.49 0.67
C ARG A 105 1.41 12.63 0.18
N ARG A 106 2.71 12.35 0.01
CA ARG A 106 3.69 13.35 -0.47
C ARG A 106 3.58 13.63 -1.97
N ASN A 107 2.97 12.73 -2.74
CA ASN A 107 2.81 12.84 -4.18
C ASN A 107 1.32 12.70 -4.55
N PRO A 108 0.46 13.66 -4.12
CA PRO A 108 -0.95 13.59 -4.45
C PRO A 108 -1.12 13.55 -5.98
N PRO A 109 -2.12 12.81 -6.49
CA PRO A 109 -2.39 12.80 -7.92
C PRO A 109 -2.58 14.24 -8.40
N ALA A 110 -1.92 14.60 -9.50
CA ALA A 110 -1.98 15.95 -10.05
C ALA A 110 -3.45 16.38 -10.20
N HIS A 111 -3.91 17.30 -9.36
CA HIS A 111 -5.17 17.98 -9.57
C HIS A 111 -5.00 18.80 -10.84
N ASN A 112 -5.61 18.37 -11.95
CA ASN A 112 -5.57 19.10 -13.20
C ASN A 112 -6.54 20.28 -13.08
N PRO A 113 -6.08 21.53 -12.87
CA PRO A 113 -6.98 22.68 -12.75
C PRO A 113 -7.27 23.17 -14.17
N SER A 114 -8.03 22.40 -14.94
CA SER A 114 -8.33 22.72 -16.33
C SER A 114 -9.81 22.49 -16.64
N THR A 115 -10.69 23.26 -15.99
CA THR A 115 -12.00 23.61 -16.57
C THR A 115 -12.40 25.00 -16.08
N HIS A 116 -11.74 26.01 -16.62
CA HIS A 116 -12.34 27.34 -16.80
C HIS A 116 -11.69 27.96 -18.03
N ARG A 117 -12.28 27.69 -19.20
CA ARG A 117 -12.29 28.61 -20.33
C ARG A 117 -13.56 28.42 -21.12
#